data_AF-A0A8T3LJC6-F1
#
_entry.id   AF-A0A8T3LJC6-F1
#
_cell.length_a   1.000
_cell.length_b   1.000
_cell.length_c   1.000
_cell.angle_alpha   90.00
_cell.angle_beta   90.00
_cell.angle_gamma   90.00
#
_symmetry.space_group_name_H-M   'P 1'
#
loop_
_entity.id
_entity.type
_entity.pdbx_description
1 polymer ?
#
loop_
_entity_poly.entity_id
_entity_poly.type
_entity_poly.pdbx_seq_one_letter_code
_entity_poly.pdbx_strand_id
1 'polypeptide(L)'
;NQRHALQLACAGGGSLAGTLVTADPQIARQFITDAARTHGRIQILNEESAKESTGHGSPLPQLLHGGPGRAGGGEELGGLRAVKHYMQRTAVQGSPTMLAAISKQWVR
;
A
#
# COMPACT_ATOMS: atom_id res chain seq x y z
N ASN A 1 3.90 26.17 -8.58
CA ASN A 1 2.62 25.60 -9.07
C ASN A 1 2.64 24.09 -8.81
N GLN A 2 1.80 23.59 -7.90
CA GLN A 2 1.79 22.19 -7.42
C GLN A 2 1.52 21.17 -8.54
N ARG A 3 0.82 21.59 -9.62
CA ARG A 3 0.53 20.72 -10.77
C ARG A 3 1.78 20.16 -11.44
N HIS A 4 2.84 20.98 -11.57
CA HIS A 4 4.08 20.50 -12.19
C HIS A 4 4.80 19.48 -11.28
N ALA A 5 4.79 19.69 -9.96
CA ALA A 5 5.35 18.73 -9.01
C ALA A 5 4.65 17.37 -9.09
N LEU A 6 3.31 17.35 -9.24
CA LEU A 6 2.56 16.10 -9.45
C LEU A 6 2.91 15.40 -10.75
N GLN A 7 3.04 16.16 -11.84
CA GLN A 7 3.46 15.60 -13.12
C GLN A 7 4.83 14.94 -13.02
N LEU A 8 5.81 15.61 -12.39
CA LEU A 8 7.14 15.05 -12.18
C LEU A 8 7.12 13.81 -11.29
N ALA A 9 6.34 13.83 -10.21
CA ALA A 9 6.19 12.66 -9.33
C ALA A 9 5.61 11.45 -10.07
N CYS A 10 4.66 11.66 -10.98
CA CYS A 10 4.05 10.59 -11.79
C CYS A 10 4.91 10.17 -13.00
N ALA A 11 5.79 11.04 -13.49
CA ALA A 11 6.60 10.80 -14.69
C ALA A 11 7.69 9.73 -14.52
N GLY A 12 7.91 9.22 -13.30
CA GLY A 12 8.84 8.13 -13.02
C GLY A 12 8.48 6.79 -13.67
N GLY A 13 7.25 6.63 -14.19
CA GLY A 13 6.79 5.38 -14.81
C GLY A 13 6.46 4.28 -13.80
N GLY A 14 6.20 4.66 -12.55
CA GLY A 14 5.96 3.75 -11.43
C GLY A 14 7.13 3.71 -10.44
N SER A 15 6.83 3.88 -9.16
CA SER A 15 7.78 4.11 -8.08
C SER A 15 7.47 3.20 -6.88
N LEU A 16 8.50 2.73 -6.18
CA LEU A 16 8.32 1.96 -4.94
C LEU A 16 7.82 2.86 -3.79
N ALA A 17 8.42 4.04 -3.65
CA ALA A 17 8.12 4.97 -2.57
C ALA A 17 8.23 6.43 -3.03
N GLY A 18 7.58 7.34 -2.32
CA GLY A 18 7.69 8.79 -2.50
C GLY A 18 7.46 9.55 -1.20
N THR A 19 7.83 10.83 -1.19
CA THR A 19 7.64 11.73 -0.03
C THR A 19 7.04 13.05 -0.48
N LEU A 20 6.08 13.55 0.30
CA LEU A 20 5.65 14.95 0.26
C LEU A 20 5.90 15.56 1.63
N VAL A 21 6.65 16.66 1.69
CA VAL A 21 6.83 17.44 2.91
C VAL A 21 5.90 18.66 2.85
N THR A 22 4.90 18.70 3.72
CA THR A 22 3.92 19.81 3.76
C THR A 22 3.23 19.87 5.12
N ALA A 23 2.88 21.07 5.58
CA ALA A 23 1.98 21.27 6.73
C ALA A 23 0.51 21.46 6.29
N ASP A 24 0.26 21.70 4.99
CA ASP A 24 -1.09 21.92 4.45
C ASP A 24 -1.75 20.59 4.05
N PRO A 25 -2.86 20.20 4.70
CA PRO A 25 -3.57 18.96 4.40
C PRO A 25 -4.26 18.96 3.03
N GLN A 26 -4.60 20.12 2.47
CA GLN A 26 -5.21 20.19 1.14
C GLN A 26 -4.22 19.81 0.04
N ILE A 27 -2.97 20.25 0.18
CA ILE A 27 -1.87 19.86 -0.72
C ILE A 27 -1.64 18.34 -0.62
N ALA A 28 -1.60 17.80 0.60
CA ALA A 28 -1.44 16.37 0.80
C ALA A 28 -2.58 15.57 0.16
N ARG A 29 -3.84 16.01 0.34
CA ARG A 29 -5.02 15.37 -0.26
C ARG A 29 -4.96 15.37 -1.79
N GLN A 30 -4.61 16.50 -2.40
CA GLN A 30 -4.46 16.63 -3.85
C GLN A 30 -3.35 15.71 -4.34
N PHE A 31 -2.19 15.71 -3.67
CA PHE A 31 -1.06 14.87 -4.03
C PHE A 31 -1.39 13.39 -3.98
N ILE A 32 -2.05 12.91 -2.92
CA ILE A 32 -2.43 11.51 -2.80
C ILE A 32 -3.42 11.08 -3.89
N THR A 33 -4.37 11.96 -4.28
CA THR A 33 -5.36 11.63 -5.32
C THR A 33 -4.70 11.26 -6.65
N ASP A 34 -3.60 11.95 -7.01
CA ASP A 34 -2.97 11.81 -8.31
C ASP A 34 -1.69 10.96 -8.30
N ALA A 35 -0.90 11.01 -7.22
CA ALA A 35 0.40 10.35 -7.15
C ALA A 35 0.33 8.91 -6.60
N ALA A 36 -0.68 8.56 -5.80
CA ALA A 36 -0.78 7.22 -5.20
C ALA A 36 -0.97 6.10 -6.24
N ARG A 37 -1.55 6.41 -7.42
CA ARG A 37 -1.64 5.45 -8.54
C ARG A 37 -0.29 5.00 -9.09
N THR A 38 0.79 5.76 -8.86
CA THR A 38 2.13 5.44 -9.36
C THR A 38 3.12 5.09 -8.25
N HIS A 39 2.74 5.14 -6.97
CA HIS A 39 3.63 4.87 -5.84
C HIS A 39 3.02 3.80 -4.94
N GLY A 40 3.78 2.77 -4.56
CA GLY A 40 3.26 1.79 -3.58
C GLY A 40 3.26 2.27 -2.14
N ARG A 41 4.10 3.27 -1.80
CA ARG A 41 4.10 3.92 -0.49
C ARG A 41 4.41 5.41 -0.60
N ILE A 42 3.66 6.25 0.11
CA ILE A 42 3.93 7.69 0.20
C ILE A 42 4.04 8.08 1.66
N GLN A 43 5.12 8.78 2.02
CA GLN A 43 5.28 9.43 3.30
C GLN A 43 4.85 10.90 3.19
N ILE A 44 3.85 11.32 3.97
CA ILE A 44 3.57 12.75 4.19
C ILE A 44 4.31 13.17 5.46
N LEU A 45 5.30 14.03 5.31
CA LEU A 45 6.16 14.46 6.42
C LEU A 45 5.84 15.91 6.81
N ASN A 46 5.66 16.14 8.11
CA ASN A 46 5.53 17.46 8.72
C ASN A 46 6.26 17.45 10.09
N GLU A 47 6.20 18.56 10.82
CA GLU A 47 6.87 18.69 12.13
C GLU A 47 6.47 17.59 13.13
N GLU A 48 5.18 17.24 13.18
CA GLU A 48 4.67 16.22 14.09
C GLU A 48 5.13 14.82 13.70
N SER A 49 5.00 14.47 12.41
CA SER A 49 5.37 13.16 11.89
C SER A 49 6.87 12.89 12.00
N ALA A 50 7.71 13.92 11.87
CA ALA A 50 9.17 13.76 11.86
C ALA A 50 9.75 13.27 13.20
N LYS A 51 9.08 13.52 14.33
CA LYS A 51 9.62 13.24 15.67
C LYS A 51 9.93 11.77 15.91
N GLU A 52 9.06 10.88 15.44
CA GLU A 52 9.17 9.42 15.65
C GLU A 52 9.05 8.64 14.33
N SER A 53 9.28 9.32 13.21
CA SER A 53 9.22 8.67 11.90
C SER A 53 10.31 7.61 11.78
N THR A 54 9.96 6.45 11.23
CA THR A 54 10.95 5.46 10.79
C THR A 54 11.69 5.88 9.51
N GLY A 55 11.31 7.01 8.91
CA GLY A 55 11.90 7.57 7.69
C GLY A 55 11.42 6.90 6.40
N HIS A 56 11.89 7.44 5.28
CA HIS A 56 11.54 6.96 3.94
C HIS A 56 12.13 5.56 3.65
N GLY A 57 13.36 5.30 4.12
CA GLY A 57 14.16 4.12 3.79
C GLY A 57 13.91 2.87 4.64
N SER A 58 13.00 2.92 5.62
CA SER A 58 12.69 1.79 6.50
C SER A 58 11.31 1.21 6.16
N PRO A 59 11.20 0.22 5.26
CA PRO A 59 9.92 -0.40 4.92
C PRO A 59 9.40 -1.21 6.12
N LEU A 60 8.23 -0.85 6.64
CA LEU A 60 7.63 -1.53 7.80
C LEU A 60 6.96 -2.85 7.40
N PRO A 61 7.09 -3.92 8.22
CA PRO A 61 6.59 -5.25 7.87
C PRO A 61 5.07 -5.33 7.67
N GLN A 62 4.32 -4.44 8.31
CA GLN A 62 2.86 -4.34 8.17
C GLN A 62 2.41 -3.42 7.02
N LEU A 63 3.31 -2.61 6.45
CA LEU A 63 3.02 -1.75 5.31
C LEU A 63 3.42 -2.44 4.00
N LEU A 64 2.72 -2.11 2.92
CA LEU A 64 3.04 -2.63 1.59
C LEU A 64 4.42 -2.13 1.14
N HIS A 65 5.24 -3.04 0.62
CA HIS A 65 6.49 -2.74 -0.06
C HIS A 65 6.40 -3.25 -1.50
N GLY A 66 6.30 -2.35 -2.45
CA GLY A 66 6.02 -2.68 -3.83
C GLY A 66 5.66 -1.42 -4.61
N GLY A 67 5.36 -1.55 -5.89
CA GLY A 67 4.97 -0.42 -6.72
C GLY A 67 4.71 -0.81 -8.16
N PRO A 68 3.87 -0.08 -8.89
CA PRO A 68 3.50 -0.40 -10.27
C PRO A 68 4.64 -0.11 -11.26
N GLY A 69 4.49 -0.58 -12.50
CA GLY A 69 5.33 -0.19 -13.63
C GLY A 69 6.81 -0.48 -13.41
N ARG A 70 7.66 0.54 -13.51
CA ARG A 70 9.12 0.42 -13.37
C ARG A 70 9.55 -0.16 -12.02
N ALA A 71 8.74 -0.03 -10.98
CA ALA A 71 8.99 -0.62 -9.66
C ALA A 71 8.75 -2.14 -9.59
N GLY A 72 8.26 -2.77 -10.65
CA GLY A 72 8.17 -4.23 -10.80
C GLY A 72 6.75 -4.80 -10.76
N GLY A 73 5.76 -4.04 -10.27
CA GLY A 73 4.35 -4.43 -10.24
C GLY A 73 3.96 -5.44 -9.15
N GLY A 74 4.93 -5.98 -8.40
CA GLY A 74 4.72 -6.86 -7.26
C GLY A 74 4.46 -6.12 -5.96
N GLU A 75 4.03 -6.89 -4.96
CA GLU A 75 3.84 -6.44 -3.57
C GLU A 75 4.51 -7.45 -2.62
N GLU A 76 5.22 -6.92 -1.63
CA GLU A 76 5.82 -7.65 -0.51
C GLU A 76 5.40 -6.98 0.81
N LEU A 77 5.69 -7.64 1.93
CA LEU A 77 5.28 -7.20 3.28
C LEU A 77 3.74 -7.00 3.36
N GLY A 78 3.25 -5.90 3.93
CA GLY A 78 1.81 -5.66 4.04
C GLY A 78 1.10 -6.57 5.03
N GLY A 79 1.83 -7.13 6.01
CA GLY A 79 1.31 -8.01 7.05
C GLY A 79 0.70 -9.30 6.50
N LEU A 80 -0.59 -9.54 6.80
CA LEU A 80 -1.31 -10.72 6.31
C LEU A 80 -1.59 -10.69 4.79
N ARG A 81 -1.18 -9.65 4.05
CA ARG A 81 -1.20 -9.66 2.58
C ARG A 81 -0.07 -10.54 2.03
N ALA A 82 1.16 -10.36 2.52
CA ALA A 82 2.32 -11.16 2.10
C ALA A 82 2.08 -12.66 2.21
N VAL A 83 1.51 -13.13 3.33
CA VAL A 83 1.29 -14.56 3.56
C VAL A 83 0.40 -15.19 2.49
N LYS A 84 -0.50 -14.40 1.87
CA LYS A 84 -1.41 -14.89 0.83
C LYS A 84 -0.71 -15.19 -0.49
N HIS A 85 0.47 -14.61 -0.77
CA HIS A 85 1.27 -14.98 -1.95
C HIS A 85 1.84 -16.40 -1.85
N TYR A 86 1.92 -16.93 -0.63
CA TYR A 86 2.42 -18.28 -0.34
C TYR A 86 1.28 -19.28 -0.04
N MET A 87 0.02 -18.88 -0.18
CA MET A 87 -1.15 -19.73 0.02
C MET A 87 -1.95 -19.89 -1.28
N GLN A 88 -2.45 -21.08 -1.55
CA GLN A 88 -3.40 -21.29 -2.64
C GLN A 88 -4.83 -20.96 -2.15
N ARG A 89 -5.47 -19.96 -2.76
CA ARG A 89 -6.88 -19.65 -2.50
C ARG A 89 -7.78 -20.56 -3.34
N THR A 90 -8.74 -21.21 -2.68
CA THR A 90 -9.72 -22.10 -3.33
C THR A 90 -11.13 -21.72 -2.90
N ALA A 91 -12.03 -21.55 -3.88
CA ALA A 91 -13.46 -21.42 -3.60
C ALA A 91 -14.07 -22.81 -3.39
N VAL A 92 -14.54 -23.10 -2.18
CA VAL A 92 -15.17 -24.38 -1.82
C VAL A 92 -16.68 -24.17 -1.68
N GLN A 93 -17.47 -24.96 -2.40
CA GLN A 93 -18.94 -24.93 -2.34
C GLN A 93 -19.47 -26.22 -1.70
N GLY A 94 -20.61 -26.13 -1.02
CA GLY A 94 -21.25 -27.25 -0.33
C GLY A 94 -22.38 -26.79 0.60
N SER A 95 -23.04 -27.73 1.27
CA SER A 95 -24.02 -27.40 2.32
C SER A 95 -23.33 -26.73 3.52
N PRO A 96 -24.06 -25.94 4.34
CA PRO A 96 -23.49 -25.32 5.54
C PRO A 96 -22.84 -26.34 6.49
N THR A 97 -23.46 -27.51 6.66
CA THR A 97 -22.93 -28.60 7.49
C THR A 97 -21.59 -29.13 6.99
N MET A 98 -21.42 -29.27 5.67
CA MET A 98 -20.16 -29.72 5.07
C MET A 98 -19.08 -28.65 5.19
N LEU A 99 -19.43 -27.39 4.91
CA LEU A 99 -18.49 -26.27 5.02
C LEU A 99 -18.03 -26.05 6.46
N ALA A 100 -18.91 -26.26 7.45
CA ALA A 100 -18.55 -26.20 8.86
C ALA A 100 -17.53 -27.29 9.23
N ALA A 101 -17.72 -28.51 8.72
CA ALA A 101 -16.78 -29.61 8.94
C ALA A 101 -15.41 -29.35 8.27
N ILE A 102 -15.39 -28.86 7.03
CA ILE A 102 -14.16 -28.55 6.29
C ILE A 102 -13.38 -27.41 6.97
N SER A 103 -14.06 -26.32 7.34
CA SER A 103 -13.41 -25.13 7.93
C SER A 103 -13.07 -25.28 9.42
N LYS A 104 -13.62 -26.31 10.10
CA LYS A 104 -13.57 -26.49 11.56
C LYS A 104 -14.10 -25.28 12.33
N GLN A 105 -15.01 -24.54 11.73
CA GLN A 105 -15.67 -23.36 12.27
C GLN A 105 -17.17 -23.45 11.98
N TRP A 106 -18.00 -22.89 12.85
CA TRP A 106 -19.44 -22.86 12.59
C TRP A 106 -19.74 -22.02 11.34
N VAL A 107 -20.65 -22.51 10.48
CA VAL A 107 -21.12 -21.85 9.26
C VAL A 107 -22.64 -21.84 9.29
N ARG A 108 -23.24 -20.69 8.95
CA ARG A 108 -24.69 -20.50 8.86
C ARG A 108 -25.28 -21.16 7.61
#